data_AF-A0A922Z1L0-F1
#
_entry.id   AF-A0A922Z1L0-F1
#
_cell.length_a   1.000
_cell.length_b   1.000
_cell.length_c   1.000
_cell.angle_alpha   90.00
_cell.angle_beta   90.00
_cell.angle_gamma   90.00
#
_symmetry.space_group_name_H-M   'P 1'
#
loop_
_entity.id
_entity.type
_entity.pdbx_description
1 polymer ?
#
loop_
_entity_poly.entity_id
_entity_poly.type
_entity_poly.pdbx_seq_one_letter_code
_entity_poly.pdbx_strand_id
1 'polypeptide(L)' 'QSALRTMQHRLWDCYRQQRWPVPEYGSDSLTALTVFLQKQAAGGEIAVPSIKR' A
#
# COMPACT_ATOMS: atom_id res chain seq x y z
N GLN A 1 -10.11 -14.80 -0.77
CA GLN A 1 -9.36 -14.75 -2.04
C GLN A 1 -7.90 -14.97 -1.70
N SER A 2 -7.25 -15.99 -2.26
CA SER A 2 -5.85 -16.34 -1.96
C SER A 2 -4.93 -15.79 -3.04
N ALA A 3 -4.51 -14.52 -2.92
CA ALA A 3 -3.72 -13.82 -3.94
C ALA A 3 -2.64 -12.93 -3.31
N LEU A 4 -1.51 -12.77 -4.01
CA LEU A 4 -0.45 -11.83 -3.63
C LEU A 4 -0.89 -10.39 -3.92
N ARG A 5 -0.66 -9.49 -2.97
CA ARG A 5 -1.04 -8.07 -3.07
C ARG A 5 0.18 -7.16 -2.89
N THR A 6 0.22 -6.10 -3.67
CA THR A 6 1.24 -5.05 -3.59
C THR A 6 0.79 -3.90 -2.69
N MET A 7 1.70 -2.96 -2.41
CA MET A 7 1.37 -1.74 -1.67
C MET A 7 0.28 -0.91 -2.37
N GLN A 8 0.24 -0.88 -3.70
CA GLN A 8 -0.81 -0.19 -4.46
C GLN A 8 -2.19 -0.74 -4.13
N HIS A 9 -2.35 -2.07 -4.13
CA HIS A 9 -3.62 -2.69 -3.79
C HIS A 9 -4.00 -2.43 -2.32
N ARG A 10 -3.02 -2.47 -1.41
CA ARG A 10 -3.26 -2.20 0.02
C ARG A 10 -3.77 -0.77 0.25
N LEU A 11 -3.18 0.21 -0.44
CA LEU A 11 -3.61 1.60 -0.34
C LEU A 11 -4.99 1.81 -0.99
N TRP A 12 -5.22 1.23 -2.17
CA TRP A 12 -6.54 1.25 -2.80
C TRP A 12 -7.65 0.70 -1.88
N ASP A 13 -7.40 -0.43 -1.22
CA ASP A 13 -8.34 -1.01 -0.25
C ASP A 13 -8.56 -0.10 0.96
N CYS A 14 -7.54 0.62 1.43
CA CYS A 14 -7.67 1.59 2.52
C CYS A 14 -8.51 2.81 2.10
N TYR A 15 -8.33 3.34 0.88
CA TYR A 15 -9.16 4.43 0.34
C TYR A 15 -10.63 4.01 0.26
N ARG A 16 -10.87 2.81 -0.27
CA ARG A 16 -12.22 2.22 -0.36
C ARG A 16 -12.87 2.08 1.01
N GLN A 17 -12.14 1.60 2.02
CA GLN A 17 -12.64 1.46 3.40
C GLN A 17 -12.89 2.81 4.09
N GLN A 18 -12.21 3.88 3.69
CA GLN A 18 -12.46 5.24 4.17
C GLN A 18 -13.62 5.93 3.43
N ARG A 19 -14.22 5.26 2.43
CA ARG A 19 -15.27 5.79 1.56
C ARG A 19 -14.80 7.02 0.77
N TRP A 20 -13.51 7.06 0.44
CA TRP A 20 -12.93 8.05 -0.46
C TRP A 20 -13.08 7.61 -1.93
N PRO A 21 -12.99 8.55 -2.88
CA PRO A 21 -12.94 8.22 -4.30
C PRO A 21 -11.80 7.24 -4.59
N VAL A 22 -12.02 6.36 -5.56
CA VAL A 22 -11.01 5.37 -5.97
C VAL A 22 -9.81 6.10 -6.58
N PRO A 23 -8.59 5.94 -6.03
CA PRO A 23 -7.40 6.54 -6.62
C PRO A 23 -7.02 5.82 -7.92
N GLU A 24 -6.48 6.57 -8.88
CA GLU A 24 -5.92 6.01 -10.11
C GLU A 24 -4.69 5.16 -9.80
N TYR A 25 -4.52 4.06 -10.53
CA TYR A 25 -3.37 3.19 -10.35
C TYR A 25 -2.08 3.93 -10.74
N GLY A 26 -1.11 3.99 -9.82
CA GLY A 26 0.13 4.72 -10.06
C GLY A 26 0.02 6.23 -9.89
N SER A 27 -1.09 6.74 -9.32
CA SER A 27 -1.24 8.17 -9.07
C SER A 27 -0.14 8.74 -8.17
N ASP A 28 0.19 10.01 -8.38
CA ASP A 28 1.18 10.72 -7.55
C ASP A 28 0.83 10.69 -6.06
N SER A 29 -0.46 10.73 -5.72
CA SER A 29 -0.94 10.63 -4.35
C SER A 29 -0.59 9.29 -3.69
N LEU A 30 -0.73 8.16 -4.41
CA LEU A 30 -0.35 6.85 -3.91
C LEU A 30 1.17 6.69 -3.81
N THR A 31 1.90 7.24 -4.78
CA THR A 31 3.37 7.25 -4.77
C THR A 31 3.90 8.05 -3.58
N ALA A 32 3.36 9.25 -3.33
CA ALA A 32 3.74 10.09 -2.20
C ALA A 32 3.47 9.40 -0.86
N LEU A 33 2.31 8.76 -0.69
CA LEU A 33 1.99 8.00 0.51
C LEU A 33 2.92 6.80 0.70
N THR A 34 3.27 6.10 -0.39
CA THR A 34 4.21 4.98 -0.35
C THR A 34 5.59 5.41 0.13
N VAL A 35 6.13 6.50 -0.42
CA VAL A 35 7.44 7.03 -0.02
C VAL A 35 7.43 7.50 1.44
N PHE A 36 6.36 8.17 1.86
CA PHE A 36 6.20 8.57 3.26
C PHE A 36 6.25 7.37 4.20
N LEU A 37 5.44 6.33 3.93
CA LEU A 37 5.39 5.12 4.75
C LEU A 37 6.72 4.34 4.74
N GLN A 38 7.41 4.28 3.60
CA GLN A 38 8.74 3.68 3.49
C GLN A 38 9.75 4.40 4.37
N LYS A 39 9.70 5.74 4.43
CA LYS A 39 10.59 6.52 5.30
C LYS A 39 10.30 6.28 6.78
N GLN A 40 9.03 6.16 7.16
CA GLN A 40 8.64 5.80 8.54
C GLN A 40 9.12 4.39 8.93
N ALA A 41 9.24 3.48 7.96
CA ALA A 41 9.73 2.11 8.16
C ALA A 41 11.27 1.97 8.05
N ALA A 42 12.03 3.07 8.08
CA ALA A 42 13.48 3.04 7.93
C ALA A 42 14.16 2.19 9.03
N GLY A 43 15.08 1.32 8.63
CA GLY A 43 15.74 0.35 9.51
C GLY A 43 15.00 -0.99 9.67
N GLY A 44 13.82 -1.14 9.07
CA GLY A 44 13.12 -2.42 9.01
C GLY A 44 13.77 -3.43 8.06
N GLU A 45 13.83 -4.69 8.46
CA GLU A 45 14.31 -5.78 7.60
C GLU A 45 13.28 -6.11 6.51
N ILE A 46 13.76 -6.31 5.28
CA ILE A 46 12.90 -6.61 4.13
C ILE A 46 12.56 -8.11 4.14
N ALA A 47 11.44 -8.46 4.77
CA ALA A 47 10.87 -9.81 4.75
C ALA A 47 9.76 -9.94 3.68
N VAL A 48 10.16 -10.06 2.41
CA VAL A 48 9.23 -10.13 1.26
C VAL A 48 9.48 -11.43 0.46
N PRO A 49 8.43 -12.18 0.05
CA PRO A 49 7.01 -11.95 0.31
C PRO A 49 6.59 -12.36 1.74
N SER A 50 5.62 -11.64 2.29
CA SER A 50 5.04 -11.93 3.61
C SER A 50 3.62 -12.48 3.48
N ILE A 51 3.24 -13.39 4.39
CA ILE A 51 1.88 -13.92 4.50
C ILE A 51 1.15 -13.17 5.62
N LYS A 52 -0.01 -12.58 5.29
CA LYS A 52 -0.87 -11.84 6.23
C LYS A 52 -2.34 -12.29 6.04
N ARG A 53 -3.14 -12.15 7.10
CA ARG A 53 -4.57 -12.50 7.13
C ARG A 53 -5.40 -11.63 6.20
#